data_AF-A0A2E6RC05-F1
#
_entry.id   AF-A0A2E6RC05-F1
#
_cell.length_a   1.000
_cell.length_b   1.000
_cell.length_c   1.000
_cell.angle_alpha   90.00
_cell.angle_beta   90.00
_cell.angle_gamma   90.00
#
_symmetry.space_group_name_H-M   'P 1'
#
loop_
_entity.id
_entity.type
_entity.pdbx_description
1 polymer ?
#
loop_
_entity_poly.entity_id
_entity_poly.type
_entity_poly.pdbx_seq_one_letter_code
_entity_poly.pdbx_strand_id
1 'polypeptide(L)'
;MTDPDFIGEVDRTIKIYEAFSGHAAARTRQMIDRHGAVGALSRLMVSADLQQGFKVLRDHDRLGESFEALVVRFEDLFKPEIVAAANWRLQNPYELL
;
A
#
# COMPACT_ATOMS: atom_id res chain seq x y z
N MET A 1 1.69 -12.31 -15.45
CA MET A 1 0.28 -12.40 -15.00
C MET A 1 0.27 -11.96 -13.56
N THR A 2 -0.55 -10.97 -13.21
CA THR A 2 -0.70 -10.54 -11.81
C THR A 2 -1.50 -11.60 -11.06
N ASP A 3 -1.04 -11.99 -9.89
CA ASP A 3 -1.69 -12.99 -9.05
C ASP A 3 -3.13 -12.52 -8.67
N PRO A 4 -4.19 -13.32 -8.94
CA PRO A 4 -5.55 -13.00 -8.53
C PRO A 4 -5.69 -12.70 -7.04
N ASP A 5 -4.90 -13.38 -6.20
CA ASP A 5 -4.92 -13.20 -4.75
C ASP A 5 -4.36 -11.82 -4.37
N PHE A 6 -3.35 -11.34 -5.10
CA PHE A 6 -2.78 -10.01 -4.90
C PHE A 6 -3.78 -8.90 -5.26
N ILE A 7 -4.50 -9.01 -6.37
CA ILE A 7 -5.49 -7.99 -6.76
C ILE A 7 -6.62 -7.91 -5.72
N GLY A 8 -7.10 -9.07 -5.24
CA GLY A 8 -8.13 -9.14 -4.21
C GLY A 8 -7.68 -8.50 -2.90
N GLU A 9 -6.44 -8.77 -2.47
CA GLU A 9 -5.87 -8.17 -1.27
C GLU A 9 -5.65 -6.65 -1.41
N VAL A 10 -5.26 -6.15 -2.60
CA VAL A 10 -5.16 -4.70 -2.84
C VAL A 10 -6.52 -4.01 -2.69
N ASP A 11 -7.59 -4.56 -3.28
CA ASP A 11 -8.94 -4.00 -3.12
C ASP A 11 -9.41 -4.06 -1.66
N ARG A 12 -9.07 -5.14 -0.94
CA ARG A 12 -9.33 -5.26 0.49
C ARG A 12 -8.63 -4.16 1.31
N THR A 13 -7.34 -3.91 1.08
CA THR A 13 -6.60 -2.83 1.76
C THR A 13 -7.20 -1.46 1.46
N ILE A 14 -7.62 -1.20 0.21
CA ILE A 14 -8.31 0.05 -0.13
C ILE A 14 -9.59 0.21 0.71
N LYS A 15 -10.43 -0.83 0.77
CA LYS A 15 -11.68 -0.79 1.54
C LYS A 15 -11.44 -0.56 3.02
N ILE A 16 -10.39 -1.17 3.59
CA ILE A 16 -10.00 -0.97 4.99
C ILE A 16 -9.59 0.48 5.21
N TYR A 17 -8.73 1.03 4.35
CA TYR A 17 -8.36 2.44 4.41
C TYR A 17 -9.58 3.36 4.29
N GLU A 18 -10.49 3.11 3.34
CA GLU A 18 -11.70 3.93 3.13
C GLU A 18 -12.61 3.89 4.37
N ALA A 19 -12.72 2.73 5.04
CA ALA A 19 -13.49 2.57 6.26
C ALA A 19 -12.89 3.35 7.45
N PHE A 20 -11.57 3.34 7.61
CA PHE A 20 -10.90 4.06 8.71
C PHE A 20 -10.73 5.56 8.44
N SER A 21 -10.45 5.95 7.20
CA SER A 21 -10.26 7.36 6.83
C SER A 21 -11.57 8.12 6.65
N GLY A 22 -12.68 7.42 6.37
CA GLY A 22 -13.96 8.04 5.98
C GLY A 22 -13.94 8.69 4.59
N HIS A 23 -12.86 8.50 3.81
CA HIS A 23 -12.67 9.11 2.50
C HIS A 23 -12.41 8.05 1.43
N ALA A 24 -12.97 8.24 0.25
CA ALA A 24 -12.70 7.38 -0.89
C ALA A 24 -11.23 7.51 -1.35
N ALA A 25 -10.58 6.38 -1.65
CA ALA A 25 -9.22 6.33 -2.18
C ALA A 25 -9.19 6.60 -3.69
N ALA A 26 -9.88 7.66 -4.15
CA ALA A 26 -10.13 7.92 -5.57
C ALA A 26 -8.85 7.99 -6.39
N ARG A 27 -7.80 8.63 -5.86
CA ARG A 27 -6.48 8.72 -6.50
C ARG A 27 -5.79 7.37 -6.63
N THR A 28 -5.85 6.55 -5.57
CA THR A 28 -5.28 5.19 -5.57
C THR A 28 -6.00 4.31 -6.58
N ARG A 29 -7.33 4.35 -6.62
CA ARG A 29 -8.15 3.62 -7.61
C ARG A 29 -7.79 4.03 -9.03
N GLN A 30 -7.70 5.34 -9.30
CA GLN A 30 -7.28 5.86 -10.61
C GLN A 30 -5.85 5.41 -10.99
N MET A 31 -4.92 5.37 -10.04
CA MET A 31 -3.57 4.88 -10.29
C MET A 31 -3.56 3.39 -10.66
N ILE A 32 -4.37 2.57 -9.99
CA ILE A 32 -4.51 1.14 -10.28
C ILE A 32 -5.10 0.94 -11.68
N ASP A 33 -6.15 1.68 -12.03
CA ASP A 33 -6.75 1.62 -13.36
C ASP A 33 -5.74 1.98 -14.46
N ARG A 34 -4.88 2.97 -14.20
CA ARG A 34 -3.91 3.47 -15.19
C ARG A 34 -2.64 2.63 -15.30
N HIS A 35 -2.17 2.04 -14.20
CA HIS A 35 -0.84 1.42 -14.12
C HIS A 35 -0.85 -0.05 -13.70
N GLY A 36 -2.02 -0.61 -13.41
CA GLY A 36 -2.17 -1.89 -12.74
C GLY A 36 -1.78 -1.83 -11.27
N ALA A 37 -2.20 -2.83 -10.49
CA ALA A 37 -1.97 -2.87 -9.04
C ALA A 37 -0.48 -2.81 -8.66
N VAL A 38 0.38 -3.63 -9.29
CA VAL A 38 1.83 -3.64 -9.03
C VAL A 38 2.46 -2.29 -9.37
N GLY A 39 2.12 -1.72 -10.54
CA GLY A 39 2.64 -0.43 -10.98
C GLY A 39 2.19 0.73 -10.09
N ALA A 40 0.94 0.68 -9.62
CA ALA A 40 0.40 1.66 -8.69
C ALA A 40 1.09 1.58 -7.33
N LEU A 41 1.18 0.39 -6.71
CA LEU A 41 1.83 0.22 -5.42
C LEU A 41 3.32 0.58 -5.48
N SER A 42 4.03 0.22 -6.56
CA SER A 42 5.43 0.62 -6.76
C SER A 42 5.62 2.14 -6.74
N ARG A 43 4.69 2.88 -7.38
CA ARG A 43 4.71 4.35 -7.39
C ARG A 43 4.32 4.96 -6.06
N LEU A 44 3.34 4.36 -5.37
CA LEU A 44 2.94 4.79 -4.05
C LEU A 44 4.08 4.61 -3.04
N MET A 45 4.87 3.54 -3.16
CA MET A 45 6.03 3.30 -2.29
C MET A 45 7.10 4.39 -2.38
N VAL A 46 7.04 5.28 -3.37
CA VAL A 46 7.94 6.44 -3.49
C VAL A 46 7.20 7.77 -3.40
N SER A 47 5.90 7.79 -3.12
CA SER A 47 5.08 9.02 -3.05
C SER A 47 4.71 9.41 -1.62
N ALA A 48 4.43 10.70 -1.44
CA ALA A 48 3.90 11.23 -0.18
C ALA A 48 2.43 10.80 0.07
N ASP A 49 1.65 10.52 -0.97
CA ASP A 49 0.24 10.11 -0.84
C ASP A 49 0.09 8.81 -0.05
N LEU A 50 1.03 7.88 -0.22
CA LEU A 50 1.03 6.63 0.53
C LEU A 50 1.22 6.86 2.03
N GLN A 51 2.01 7.87 2.40
CA GLN A 51 2.25 8.18 3.81
C GLN A 51 0.96 8.51 4.55
N GLN A 52 -0.06 9.09 3.88
CA GLN A 52 -1.35 9.35 4.51
C GLN A 52 -2.13 8.05 4.78
N GLY A 53 -2.23 7.16 3.79
CA GLY A 53 -2.90 5.87 3.98
C GLY A 53 -2.21 4.99 5.02
N PHE A 54 -0.88 5.00 5.02
CA PHE A 54 -0.06 4.31 6.01
C PHE A 54 -0.27 4.87 7.43
N LYS A 55 -0.26 6.22 7.60
CA LYS A 55 -0.51 6.87 8.90
C LYS A 55 -1.89 6.50 9.46
N VAL A 56 -2.94 6.50 8.61
CA VAL A 56 -4.29 6.09 9.03
C VAL A 56 -4.27 4.66 9.58
N LEU A 57 -3.71 3.71 8.83
CA LEU A 57 -3.69 2.30 9.28
C LEU A 57 -2.80 2.07 10.49
N ARG A 58 -1.67 2.78 10.57
CA ARG A 58 -0.79 2.79 11.75
C ARG A 58 -1.53 3.23 13.01
N ASP A 59 -2.24 4.36 12.93
CA ASP A 59 -2.92 4.95 14.09
C ASP A 59 -4.10 4.10 14.58
N HIS A 60 -4.48 3.08 13.81
CA HIS A 60 -5.49 2.07 14.15
C HIS A 60 -4.91 0.66 14.45
N ASP A 61 -3.59 0.53 14.63
CA ASP A 61 -2.90 -0.76 14.84
C ASP A 61 -3.16 -1.79 13.71
N ARG A 62 -3.30 -1.31 12.46
CA ARG A 62 -3.60 -2.10 11.26
C ARG A 62 -2.47 -2.07 10.21
N LEU A 63 -1.22 -2.02 10.68
CA LEU A 63 -0.05 -2.01 9.78
C LEU A 63 0.04 -3.29 8.92
N GLY A 64 -0.47 -4.42 9.41
CA GLY A 64 -0.50 -5.68 8.64
C GLY A 64 -1.42 -5.64 7.42
N GLU A 65 -2.39 -4.74 7.41
CA GLU A 65 -3.33 -4.53 6.30
C GLU A 65 -2.91 -3.39 5.36
N SER A 66 -1.74 -2.80 5.58
CA SER A 66 -1.19 -1.72 4.74
C SER A 66 -0.70 -2.21 3.38
N PHE A 67 -0.49 -1.27 2.44
CA PHE A 67 0.14 -1.60 1.17
C PHE A 67 1.60 -2.02 1.33
N GLU A 68 2.29 -1.52 2.35
CA GLU A 68 3.65 -1.91 2.70
C GLU A 68 3.69 -3.39 3.09
N ALA A 69 2.76 -3.83 3.95
CA ALA A 69 2.63 -5.24 4.30
C ALA A 69 2.27 -6.12 3.11
N LEU A 70 1.49 -5.60 2.14
CA LEU A 70 1.24 -6.28 0.88
C LEU A 70 2.49 -6.41 0.02
N VAL A 71 3.24 -5.33 -0.16
CA VAL A 71 4.48 -5.34 -0.95
C VAL A 71 5.49 -6.33 -0.39
N VAL A 72 5.61 -6.43 0.93
CA VAL A 72 6.51 -7.40 1.57
C VAL A 72 5.99 -8.83 1.43
N ARG A 73 4.68 -9.08 1.59
CA ARG A 73 4.11 -10.43 1.41
C ARG A 73 4.21 -10.95 -0.02
N PHE A 74 4.11 -10.05 -1.00
CA PHE A 74 4.15 -10.37 -2.43
C PHE A 74 5.44 -9.86 -3.08
N GLU A 75 6.57 -9.96 -2.38
CA GLU A 75 7.85 -9.35 -2.77
C GLU A 75 8.31 -9.74 -4.18
N ASP A 76 8.01 -10.96 -4.63
CA ASP A 76 8.32 -11.47 -5.97
C ASP A 76 7.68 -10.67 -7.12
N LEU A 77 6.62 -9.90 -6.83
CA LEU A 77 5.95 -9.04 -7.82
C LEU A 77 6.62 -7.68 -7.98
N PHE A 78 7.53 -7.32 -7.07
CA PHE A 78 8.10 -5.99 -6.97
C PHE A 78 9.60 -6.02 -7.19
N LYS A 79 10.16 -4.85 -7.53
CA LYS A 79 11.61 -4.70 -7.57
C LYS A 79 12.16 -4.66 -6.13
N PRO A 80 13.41 -5.14 -5.90
CA PRO A 80 14.00 -5.18 -4.56
C PRO A 80 14.00 -3.82 -3.84
N GLU A 81 14.20 -2.71 -4.55
CA GLU A 81 14.16 -1.37 -3.97
C GLU A 81 12.78 -0.97 -3.41
N ILE A 82 11.71 -1.47 -4.02
CA ILE A 82 10.33 -1.22 -3.58
C ILE A 82 10.03 -2.03 -2.32
N VAL A 83 10.49 -3.28 -2.28
CA VAL A 83 10.36 -4.16 -1.11
C VAL A 83 11.17 -3.63 0.07
N ALA A 84 12.39 -3.14 -0.18
CA ALA A 84 13.22 -2.52 0.84
C ALA A 84 12.56 -1.26 1.43
N ALA A 85 11.96 -0.41 0.59
CA ALA A 85 11.23 0.77 1.05
C ALA A 85 10.01 0.39 1.91
N ALA A 86 9.25 -0.62 1.51
CA ALA A 86 8.11 -1.12 2.27
C ALA A 86 8.53 -1.68 3.65
N ASN A 87 9.59 -2.52 3.67
CA ASN A 87 10.16 -3.05 4.91
C ASN A 87 10.62 -1.95 5.86
N TRP A 88 11.34 -0.94 5.33
CA TRP A 88 11.81 0.16 6.15
C TRP A 88 10.65 0.93 6.81
N ARG A 89 9.54 1.16 6.08
CA ARG A 89 8.35 1.82 6.64
C ARG A 89 7.68 1.01 7.75
N LEU A 90 7.55 -0.31 7.56
CA LEU A 90 6.97 -1.19 8.58
C LEU A 90 7.81 -1.25 9.85
N GLN A 91 9.14 -1.18 9.72
CA GLN A 91 10.07 -1.16 10.84
C GLN A 91 10.17 0.21 11.52
N ASN A 92 9.92 1.29 10.78
CA ASN A 92 10.03 2.67 11.26
C ASN A 92 8.70 3.44 11.09
N PRO A 93 7.57 2.94 11.64
CA PRO A 93 6.25 3.47 11.34
C PRO A 93 6.02 4.91 11.86
N TYR A 94 6.85 5.37 12.78
CA TYR A 94 6.79 6.72 13.37
C TYR A 94 7.87 7.67 12.83
N GLU A 95 8.82 7.20 12.03
CA GLU A 95 9.91 8.04 11.48
C GLU A 95 9.57 8.67 10.12
N LEU A 96 8.39 8.37 9.58
CA LEU A 96 7.84 9.01 8.38
C LEU A 96 7.37 10.45 8.69
N LEU A 97 8.35 11.36 8.80
CA LEU A 97 8.13 12.81 8.88
C LEU A 97 7.65 13.34 7.53
#